data_AF-A0A3L8P933-F1
#
_entry.id   AF-A0A3L8P933-F1
#
_cell.length_a   1.000
_cell.length_b   1.000
_cell.length_c   1.000
_cell.angle_alpha   90.00
_cell.angle_beta   90.00
_cell.angle_gamma   90.00
#
_symmetry.space_group_name_H-M   'P 1'
#
loop_
_entity.id
_entity.type
_entity.pdbx_description
1 polymer ?
#
loop_
_entity_poly.entity_id
_entity_poly.type
_entity_poly.pdbx_seq_one_letter_code
_entity_poly.pdbx_strand_id
1 'polypeptide(L)'
;LSTRSPLGAGLILIAFAVVAIAIVLVPAHLVRRVSGAHHAMVAGVHSTSQTLLRFAMLVLIALMAVSALFELDVVLGAFVAGMLLRQLLPHDDRTLLDKVEVAGFSLLIPVFFVTSGMAIDI
;
A
#
# COMPACT_ATOMS: atom_id res chain seq x y z
N LEU A 1 -16.94 2.75 -29.30
CA LEU A 1 -15.64 2.98 -28.63
C LEU A 1 -15.33 4.46 -28.73
N SER A 2 -15.76 5.24 -27.73
CA SER A 2 -15.63 6.70 -27.77
C SER A 2 -14.33 7.09 -27.07
N THR A 3 -13.53 7.86 -27.79
CA THR A 3 -12.31 8.56 -27.41
C THR A 3 -12.46 9.21 -26.01
N ARG A 4 -12.09 8.50 -24.93
CA ARG A 4 -11.76 9.20 -23.69
C ARG A 4 -10.57 10.09 -24.04
N SER A 5 -10.74 11.41 -23.96
CA SER A 5 -9.68 12.33 -24.37
C SER A 5 -8.38 11.93 -23.63
N PRO A 6 -7.24 11.81 -24.31
CA PRO A 6 -5.97 11.43 -23.66
C PRO A 6 -5.63 12.37 -22.49
N LEU A 7 -6.15 13.60 -22.52
CA LEU A 7 -6.08 14.58 -21.45
C LEU A 7 -6.87 14.15 -20.19
N GLY A 8 -8.04 13.54 -20.35
CA GLY A 8 -8.82 13.01 -19.23
C GLY A 8 -8.12 11.87 -18.51
N ALA A 9 -7.51 10.94 -19.26
CA ALA A 9 -6.71 9.86 -18.68
C ALA A 9 -5.47 10.40 -17.95
N GLY A 10 -4.77 11.38 -18.53
CA GLY A 10 -3.65 12.05 -17.88
C GLY A 10 -4.04 12.75 -16.58
N LEU A 11 -5.19 13.42 -16.56
CA LEU A 11 -5.70 14.09 -15.36
C LEU A 11 -6.02 13.11 -14.24
N ILE A 12 -6.66 11.98 -14.56
CA ILE A 12 -6.96 10.91 -13.59
C ILE A 12 -5.66 10.37 -12.99
N LEU A 13 -4.63 10.15 -13.80
CA LEU A 13 -3.34 9.66 -13.33
C LEU A 13 -2.66 10.66 -12.38
N ILE A 14 -2.70 11.96 -12.70
CA ILE A 14 -2.16 13.01 -11.82
C ILE A 14 -2.95 13.06 -10.51
N ALA A 15 -4.28 13.02 -10.58
CA ALA A 15 -5.13 12.99 -9.39
C ALA A 15 -4.83 11.77 -8.52
N PHE A 16 -4.69 10.59 -9.13
CA PHE A 16 -4.29 9.36 -8.45
C PHE A 16 -2.93 9.50 -7.76
N ALA A 17 -1.92 10.05 -8.45
CA ALA A 17 -0.58 10.24 -7.87
C ALA A 17 -0.63 11.18 -6.66
N VAL A 18 -1.38 12.29 -6.75
CA VAL A 18 -1.56 13.24 -5.64
C VAL A 18 -2.24 12.58 -4.45
N VAL A 19 -3.33 11.84 -4.69
CA VAL A 19 -4.06 11.11 -3.64
C VAL A 19 -3.16 10.05 -3.00
N ALA A 20 -2.39 9.31 -3.81
CA ALA A 20 -1.50 8.27 -3.32
C ALA A 20 -0.42 8.82 -2.39
N ILE A 21 0.21 9.92 -2.80
CA ILE A 21 1.20 10.63 -2.00
C ILE A 21 0.56 11.17 -0.71
N ALA A 22 -0.64 11.76 -0.79
CA ALA A 22 -1.35 12.29 0.38
C ALA A 22 -1.67 11.20 1.40
N ILE A 23 -2.15 10.03 0.96
CA ILE A 23 -2.47 8.88 1.82
C ILE A 23 -1.27 8.43 2.64
N VAL A 24 -0.06 8.50 2.08
CA VAL A 24 1.15 8.05 2.75
C VAL A 24 1.81 9.16 3.58
N LEU A 25 1.92 10.37 3.03
CA LEU A 25 2.66 11.45 3.66
C LEU A 25 1.87 12.15 4.77
N VAL A 26 0.54 12.28 4.67
CA VAL A 26 -0.25 12.98 5.70
C VAL A 26 -0.18 12.27 7.06
N PRO A 27 -0.40 10.94 7.15
CA PRO A 27 -0.25 10.22 8.42
C PRO A 27 1.19 10.26 8.94
N ALA A 28 2.17 10.08 8.05
CA ALA A 28 3.58 10.10 8.42
C ALA A 28 4.00 11.45 9.03
N HIS A 29 3.56 12.57 8.44
CA HIS A 29 3.84 13.90 8.98
C HIS A 29 3.09 14.19 10.26
N LEU A 30 1.82 13.79 10.36
CA LEU A 30 1.00 14.02 11.55
C LEU A 30 1.59 13.31 12.78
N VAL A 31 2.01 12.05 12.62
CA VAL A 31 2.66 11.27 13.69
C VAL A 31 3.99 11.90 14.11
N ARG A 32 4.77 12.45 13.18
CA ARG A 32 6.04 13.14 13.50
C ARG A 32 5.85 14.50 14.18
N ARG A 33 4.72 15.19 13.97
CA ARG A 33 4.44 16.52 14.55
C ARG A 33 4.09 16.47 16.04
N VAL A 34 3.60 15.33 16.53
CA VAL A 34 3.23 15.16 17.95
C VAL A 34 4.49 14.82 18.75
N SER A 35 5.20 15.85 19.19
CA SER A 35 6.46 15.85 19.97
C SER A 35 6.43 15.13 21.34
N GLY A 36 5.37 14.38 21.68
CA GLY A 36 5.30 13.55 22.88
C GLY A 36 5.71 12.09 22.67
N ALA A 37 5.90 11.65 21.42
CA ALA A 37 6.14 10.25 21.07
C ALA A 37 7.59 9.77 21.24
N HIS A 38 8.52 10.65 21.65
CA HIS A 38 9.94 10.29 21.77
C HIS A 38 10.20 9.25 22.89
N HIS A 39 9.37 9.22 23.94
CA HIS A 39 9.45 8.20 24.99
C HIS A 39 8.71 6.90 24.66
N ALA A 40 7.71 6.93 23.77
CA ALA A 40 7.03 5.72 23.30
C ALA A 40 7.83 5.00 22.19
N MET A 41 8.66 5.73 21.44
CA MET A 41 9.47 5.18 20.36
C MET A 41 10.66 4.34 20.87
N VAL A 42 11.20 4.64 22.05
CA VAL A 42 12.29 3.86 22.69
C VAL A 42 11.77 2.62 23.43
N ALA A 43 10.52 2.63 23.91
CA ALA A 43 9.86 1.45 24.49
C ALA A 43 9.21 0.54 23.43
N GLY A 44 9.10 0.98 22.18
CA GLY A 44 8.32 0.35 21.11
C GLY A 44 9.06 -0.67 20.24
N VAL A 45 10.25 -1.15 20.63
CA VAL A 45 11.08 -2.03 19.78
C VAL A 45 10.39 -3.37 19.45
N HIS A 46 9.39 -3.80 20.24
CA HIS A 46 8.51 -4.92 19.89
C HIS A 46 7.11 -4.53 19.38
N SER A 47 6.65 -3.28 19.59
CA SER A 47 5.30 -2.82 19.21
C SER A 47 5.22 -2.15 17.83
N THR A 48 6.32 -1.50 17.40
CA THR A 48 6.40 -0.82 16.10
C THR A 48 6.17 -1.77 14.94
N SER A 49 6.73 -2.98 15.00
CA SER A 49 6.62 -3.98 13.93
C SER A 49 5.20 -4.40 13.57
N GLN A 50 4.30 -4.52 14.56
CA GLN A 50 2.92 -4.93 14.32
C GLN A 50 2.05 -3.76 13.84
N THR A 51 2.27 -2.57 14.41
CA THR A 51 1.59 -1.34 13.98
C THR A 51 1.98 -0.96 12.56
N LEU A 52 3.26 -1.13 12.22
CA LEU A 52 3.82 -0.81 10.93
C LEU A 52 3.34 -1.79 9.84
N LEU A 53 3.15 -3.08 10.16
CA LEU A 53 2.48 -4.03 9.26
C LEU A 53 1.02 -3.65 9.00
N ARG A 54 0.26 -3.27 10.05
CA ARG A 54 -1.12 -2.81 9.88
C ARG A 54 -1.20 -1.56 9.02
N PHE A 55 -0.29 -0.62 9.22
CA PHE A 55 -0.16 0.57 8.39
C PHE A 55 0.16 0.21 6.94
N ALA A 56 1.11 -0.70 6.70
CA ALA A 56 1.45 -1.18 5.36
C ALA A 56 0.23 -1.82 4.65
N MET A 57 -0.50 -2.69 5.34
CA MET A 57 -1.73 -3.30 4.82
C MET A 57 -2.81 -2.25 4.55
N LEU A 58 -2.97 -1.27 5.43
CA LEU A 58 -3.92 -0.17 5.25
C LEU A 58 -3.58 0.66 4.01
N VAL A 59 -2.31 1.02 3.82
CA VAL A 59 -1.83 1.76 2.63
C VAL A 59 -2.06 0.94 1.37
N LEU A 60 -1.73 -0.36 1.40
CA LEU A 60 -1.94 -1.27 0.26
C LEU A 60 -3.42 -1.37 -0.13
N ILE A 61 -4.30 -1.65 0.84
CA ILE A 61 -5.75 -1.75 0.61
C ILE A 61 -6.32 -0.40 0.15
N ALA A 62 -5.91 0.70 0.78
CA ALA A 62 -6.38 2.03 0.42
C ALA A 62 -6.00 2.40 -1.01
N LEU A 63 -4.74 2.17 -1.43
CA LEU A 63 -4.30 2.48 -2.77
C LEU A 63 -4.91 1.56 -3.83
N MET A 64 -5.09 0.27 -3.52
CA MET A 64 -5.86 -0.63 -4.38
C MET A 64 -7.32 -0.18 -4.55
N ALA A 65 -7.98 0.23 -3.46
CA ALA A 65 -9.35 0.73 -3.51
C ALA A 65 -9.44 2.04 -4.31
N VAL A 66 -8.49 2.95 -4.11
CA VAL A 66 -8.40 4.20 -4.87
C VAL A 66 -8.15 3.93 -6.36
N SER A 67 -7.27 2.99 -6.71
CA SER A 67 -7.09 2.56 -8.11
C SER A 67 -8.40 2.04 -8.72
N ALA A 68 -9.13 1.19 -8.00
CA ALA A 68 -10.42 0.69 -8.46
C ALA A 68 -11.46 1.82 -8.66
N LEU A 69 -11.50 2.81 -7.75
CA LEU A 69 -12.38 3.98 -7.87
C LEU A 69 -12.04 4.88 -9.06
N PHE A 70 -10.77 4.97 -9.42
CA PHE A 70 -10.30 5.71 -10.59
C PHE A 70 -10.34 4.89 -11.89
N GLU A 71 -10.95 3.69 -11.88
CA GLU A 71 -10.94 2.74 -13.01
C GLU A 71 -9.52 2.41 -13.51
N LEU A 72 -8.52 2.52 -12.64
CA LEU A 72 -7.14 2.15 -12.90
C LEU A 72 -6.90 0.68 -12.53
N ASP A 73 -5.87 0.09 -13.13
CA ASP A 73 -5.43 -1.25 -12.76
C ASP A 73 -5.08 -1.30 -11.26
N VAL A 74 -5.71 -2.21 -10.53
CA VAL A 74 -5.49 -2.42 -9.11
C VAL A 74 -4.04 -2.82 -8.82
N VAL A 75 -3.38 -3.48 -9.78
CA VAL A 75 -1.96 -3.83 -9.70
C VAL A 75 -1.08 -2.58 -9.62
N LEU A 76 -1.44 -1.50 -10.32
CA LEU A 76 -0.73 -0.23 -10.23
C LEU A 76 -0.83 0.37 -8.82
N GLY A 77 -2.00 0.27 -8.19
CA GLY A 77 -2.22 0.71 -6.81
C GLY A 77 -1.33 -0.03 -5.81
N ALA A 78 -1.28 -1.36 -5.92
CA ALA A 78 -0.41 -2.20 -5.09
C ALA A 78 1.09 -1.88 -5.32
N PHE A 79 1.49 -1.65 -6.57
CA PHE A 79 2.86 -1.28 -6.91
C PHE A 79 3.28 0.06 -6.29
N VAL A 80 2.43 1.09 -6.43
CA VAL A 80 2.68 2.41 -5.84
C VAL A 80 2.69 2.35 -4.31
N ALA A 81 1.83 1.52 -3.69
CA ALA A 81 1.87 1.27 -2.26
C ALA A 81 3.22 0.74 -1.81
N GLY A 82 3.75 -0.28 -2.48
CA GLY A 82 5.08 -0.83 -2.19
C GLY A 82 6.19 0.21 -2.35
N MET A 83 6.14 1.00 -3.41
CA MET A 83 7.12 2.08 -3.67
C MET A 83 7.11 3.14 -2.57
N LEU A 84 5.94 3.64 -2.19
CA LEU A 84 5.80 4.68 -1.16
C LEU A 84 6.14 4.15 0.24
N LEU A 85 5.75 2.91 0.57
CA LEU A 85 6.13 2.28 1.84
C LEU A 85 7.65 2.11 1.95
N ARG A 86 8.33 1.72 0.86
CA ARG A 86 9.80 1.61 0.84
C ARG A 86 10.49 2.94 1.11
N GLN A 87 9.93 4.06 0.68
CA GLN A 87 10.50 5.39 0.96
C GLN A 87 10.39 5.80 2.44
N LEU A 88 9.46 5.20 3.19
CA LEU A 88 9.30 5.46 4.63
C LEU A 88 10.22 4.60 5.52
N LEU A 89 10.76 3.51 4.98
CA LEU A 89 11.60 2.56 5.71
C LEU A 89 13.08 2.95 5.63
N PRO A 90 13.85 2.78 6.72
CA PRO A 90 15.31 2.81 6.66
C PRO A 90 15.85 1.75 5.67
N HIS A 91 16.95 2.05 4.98
CA HIS A 91 17.47 1.21 3.90
C HIS A 91 17.81 -0.23 4.34
N ASP A 92 18.13 -0.44 5.62
CA ASP A 92 18.54 -1.73 6.17
C ASP A 92 17.41 -2.49 6.90
N ASP A 93 16.22 -1.89 7.06
CA ASP A 93 15.11 -2.54 7.77
C ASP A 93 14.27 -3.40 6.81
N ARG A 94 14.49 -4.72 6.86
CA ARG A 94 13.72 -5.72 6.11
C ARG A 94 12.52 -6.28 6.86
N THR A 95 12.34 -5.90 8.13
CA THR A 95 11.35 -6.52 9.00
C THR A 95 9.93 -6.43 8.46
N LEU A 96 9.58 -5.32 7.81
CA LEU A 96 8.28 -5.18 7.14
C LEU A 96 8.17 -5.98 5.86
N LEU A 97 9.24 -6.01 5.06
CA LEU A 97 9.23 -6.74 3.80
C LEU A 97 8.94 -8.21 4.09
N ASP A 98 9.67 -8.79 5.04
CA ASP A 98 9.50 -10.19 5.45
C ASP A 98 8.07 -10.45 5.98
N LYS A 99 7.49 -9.52 6.75
CA LYS A 99 6.11 -9.66 7.27
C LYS A 99 5.05 -9.57 6.17
N VAL A 100 5.20 -8.65 5.22
CA VAL A 100 4.29 -8.52 4.07
C VAL A 100 4.42 -9.74 3.15
N GLU A 101 5.64 -10.23 2.95
CA GLU A 101 5.94 -11.44 2.18
C GLU A 101 5.29 -12.68 2.81
N VAL A 102 5.42 -12.85 4.13
CA VAL A 102 4.72 -13.90 4.88
C VAL A 102 3.20 -13.78 4.72
N ALA A 103 2.64 -12.56 4.78
CA ALA A 103 1.19 -12.37 4.57
C ALA A 103 0.75 -12.75 3.14
N GLY A 104 1.57 -12.44 2.13
CA GLY A 104 1.33 -12.82 0.74
C GLY A 104 1.38 -14.33 0.52
N PHE A 105 2.43 -14.99 1.00
CA PHE A 105 2.64 -16.43 0.80
C PHE A 105 1.73 -17.31 1.65
N SER A 106 1.31 -16.85 2.83
CA SER A 106 0.49 -17.66 3.75
C SER A 106 -0.96 -17.82 3.30
N LEU A 107 -1.55 -16.80 2.65
CA LEU A 107 -2.97 -16.82 2.31
C LEU A 107 -3.26 -16.33 0.89
N LEU A 108 -2.74 -15.16 0.51
CA LEU A 108 -3.14 -14.50 -0.75
C LEU A 108 -2.79 -15.33 -1.99
N ILE A 109 -1.55 -15.81 -2.05
CA ILE A 109 -1.06 -16.59 -3.19
C ILE A 109 -1.77 -17.95 -3.31
N PRO A 110 -1.87 -18.77 -2.24
CA PRO A 110 -2.66 -20.00 -2.29
C PRO A 110 -4.12 -19.80 -2.67
N VAL A 111 -4.81 -18.80 -2.10
CA VAL A 111 -6.22 -18.50 -2.41
C VAL A 111 -6.37 -18.11 -3.88
N PHE A 112 -5.50 -17.25 -4.40
CA PHE A 112 -5.50 -16.86 -5.81
C PHE A 112 -5.37 -18.07 -6.73
N PHE A 113 -4.46 -19.01 -6.44
CA PHE A 113 -4.31 -20.22 -7.24
C PHE A 113 -5.53 -21.13 -7.16
N VAL A 114 -6.13 -21.30 -5.97
CA VAL A 114 -7.36 -22.11 -5.81
C VAL A 114 -8.52 -21.51 -6.59
N THR A 115 -8.80 -20.22 -6.46
CA THR A 115 -9.90 -19.57 -7.17
C THR A 115 -9.68 -19.55 -8.68
N SER A 116 -8.44 -19.32 -9.12
CA SER A 116 -8.11 -19.36 -10.54
C SER A 116 -8.27 -20.76 -11.12
N GLY A 117 -7.87 -21.80 -10.39
CA GLY A 117 -8.05 -23.19 -10.80
C GLY A 117 -9.51 -23.62 -10.87
N MET A 118 -10.35 -23.15 -9.93
CA MET A 118 -11.80 -23.40 -9.96
C MET A 118 -12.52 -22.75 -11.14
N ALA A 119 -11.99 -21.66 -11.67
CA ALA A 119 -12.57 -20.94 -12.80
C ALA A 119 -12.23 -21.57 -14.17
N ILE A 120 -11.41 -22.62 -14.19
CA ILE A 120 -11.08 -23.35 -15.42
C ILE A 120 -12.21 -24.35 -15.69
N ASP A 121 -13.04 -24.04 -16.69
CA ASP A 121 -13.91 -25.03 -17.31
C ASP A 121 -13.06 -25.93 -18.21
N ILE A 122 -13.06 -27.23 -17.90
CA ILE A 122 -12.45 -28.31 -18.69
C ILE A 122 -13.38 -28.81 -19.79
#